data_AF-A0A926X413-F1
#
_entry.id   AF-A0A926X413-F1
#
_cell.length_a   1.000
_cell.length_b   1.000
_cell.length_c   1.000
_cell.angle_alpha   90.00
_cell.angle_beta   90.00
_cell.angle_gamma   90.00
#
_symmetry.space_group_name_H-M   'P 1'
#
loop_
_entity.id
_entity.type
_entity.pdbx_description
1 polymer ?
#
loop_
_entity_poly.entity_id
_entity_poly.type
_entity_poly.pdbx_seq_one_letter_code
_entity_poly.pdbx_strand_id
1 'polypeptide(L)' 'MQRASQILRSQRIPFSVVASSVGYESEASFSKAFKQWAGQSPGAYRQTNGVTHQR' A
#
# COMPACT_ATOMS: atom_id res chain seq x y z
N MET A 1 -7.33 -7.35 -1.66
CA MET A 1 -6.16 -6.49 -2.01
C MET A 1 -6.42 -5.46 -3.11
N GLN A 2 -7.30 -5.71 -4.08
CA GLN A 2 -7.64 -4.74 -5.12
C GLN A 2 -8.14 -3.38 -4.60
N ARG A 3 -8.94 -3.36 -3.52
CA ARG A 3 -9.39 -2.10 -2.90
C ARG A 3 -8.23 -1.28 -2.32
N ALA A 4 -7.27 -1.95 -1.66
CA ALA A 4 -6.09 -1.28 -1.13
C ALA A 4 -5.24 -0.67 -2.24
N SER A 5 -5.05 -1.35 -3.38
CA SER A 5 -4.29 -0.78 -4.51
C SER A 5 -5.00 0.42 -5.16
N GLN A 6 -6.34 0.44 -5.20
CA GLN A 6 -7.10 1.61 -5.66
C GLN A 6 -6.93 2.81 -4.73
N ILE A 7 -6.98 2.58 -3.41
CA ILE A 7 -6.79 3.62 -2.40
C ILE A 7 -5.37 4.17 -2.48
N LEU A 8 -4.35 3.30 -2.54
CA LEU A 8 -2.94 3.68 -2.64
C LEU A 8 -2.61 4.51 -3.89
N ARG A 9 -3.37 4.31 -4.98
CA ARG A 9 -3.23 5.09 -6.23
C ARG A 9 -3.98 6.42 -6.19
N SER A 10 -5.15 6.45 -5.55
CA SER A 10 -6.04 7.62 -5.60
C SER A 10 -5.78 8.60 -4.47
N GLN A 11 -5.25 8.15 -3.33
CA GLN A 11 -5.12 8.95 -2.11
C GLN A 11 -3.79 8.72 -1.40
N ARG A 12 -3.21 9.81 -0.90
CA ARG A 12 -2.04 9.76 0.00
C ARG A 12 -2.49 9.67 1.46
N ILE A 13 -3.24 8.63 1.80
CA ILE A 13 -3.62 8.35 3.19
C ILE A 13 -2.57 7.45 3.88
N PRO A 14 -2.51 7.46 5.22
CA PRO A 14 -1.64 6.58 5.99
C PRO A 14 -1.94 5.10 5.71
N PHE A 15 -0.92 4.24 5.68
CA PHE A 15 -1.11 2.81 5.43
C PHE A 15 -1.90 2.11 6.54
N SER A 16 -1.88 2.63 7.77
CA SER A 16 -2.78 2.21 8.85
C SER A 16 -4.26 2.33 8.48
N VAL A 17 -4.66 3.44 7.85
CA VAL A 17 -6.04 3.65 7.39
C VAL A 17 -6.39 2.69 6.25
N VAL A 18 -5.45 2.47 5.32
CA VAL A 18 -5.63 1.48 4.24
C VAL A 18 -5.79 0.08 4.83
N ALA A 19 -4.97 -0.29 5.81
CA ALA A 19 -5.03 -1.57 6.50
C ALA A 19 -6.39 -1.79 7.16
N SER A 20 -6.88 -0.81 7.94
CA SER A 20 -8.20 -0.89 8.55
C SER A 20 -9.33 -0.97 7.52
N SER A 21 -9.21 -0.28 6.38
CA SER A 21 -10.22 -0.30 5.31
C SER A 21 -10.40 -1.66 4.61
N VAL A 22 -9.37 -2.52 4.69
CA VAL A 22 -9.39 -3.87 4.12
C VAL A 22 -9.41 -4.98 5.18
N GLY A 23 -9.66 -4.63 6.44
CA GLY A 23 -9.87 -5.59 7.54
C GLY A 23 -8.60 -6.05 8.24
N TYR A 24 -7.49 -5.32 8.14
CA TYR A 24 -6.28 -5.59 8.92
C TYR A 24 -6.19 -4.68 10.14
N GLU A 25 -5.91 -5.28 11.30
CA GLU A 25 -5.68 -4.55 12.55
C GLU A 25 -4.35 -3.80 12.60
N SER A 26 -3.40 -4.16 11.73
CA SER A 26 -2.06 -3.58 11.74
C SER A 26 -1.49 -3.37 10.35
N GLU A 27 -0.81 -2.24 10.18
CA GLU A 27 -0.09 -1.89 8.95
C GLU A 27 0.94 -2.97 8.57
N ALA A 28 1.64 -3.56 9.55
CA ALA A 28 2.63 -4.61 9.31
C ALA A 28 2.00 -5.87 8.67
N SER A 29 0.87 -6.33 9.20
CA SER A 29 0.11 -7.47 8.67
C SER A 29 -0.40 -7.19 7.26
N PHE A 30 -0.96 -6.00 7.05
CA PHE A 30 -1.36 -5.53 5.73
C PHE A 30 -0.17 -5.48 4.76
N SER A 31 0.95 -4.87 5.14
CA SER A 31 2.14 -4.71 4.31
C SER A 31 2.72 -6.05 3.87
N LYS A 32 2.74 -7.03 4.78
CA LYS A 32 3.19 -8.40 4.47
C LYS A 32 2.26 -9.12 3.50
N ALA A 33 0.94 -9.01 3.69
CA ALA A 33 -0.05 -9.62 2.81
C ALA A 33 -0.09 -8.92 1.44
N PHE A 34 0.01 -7.59 1.41
CA PHE A 34 0.05 -6.78 0.20
C PHE A 34 1.31 -7.07 -0.61
N LYS A 35 2.48 -7.21 0.04
CA LYS A 35 3.72 -7.59 -0.65
C LYS A 35 3.64 -8.96 -1.30
N GLN A 36 3.01 -9.94 -0.65
CA GLN A 36 2.80 -11.27 -1.25
C GLN A 36 1.85 -11.19 -2.46
N TRP A 37 0.82 -10.34 -2.41
CA TRP A 37 -0.13 -10.20 -3.49
C TRP A 37 0.38 -9.34 -4.67
N ALA A 38 1.01 -8.21 -4.40
CA ALA A 38 1.49 -7.23 -5.39
C ALA A 38 2.93 -7.46 -5.85
N GLY A 39 3.68 -8.35 -5.19
CA GLY A 39 5.12 -8.54 -5.38
C GLY A 39 6.01 -7.46 -4.72
N GLN A 40 5.43 -6.35 -4.29
CA GLN A 40 6.14 -5.21 -3.69
C GLN A 40 5.38 -4.61 -2.50
N SER A 41 6.09 -3.94 -1.59
CA SER A 41 5.46 -3.31 -0.42
C SER A 41 4.51 -2.17 -0.85
N PRO A 42 3.44 -1.89 -0.09
CA PRO A 42 2.52 -0.80 -0.40
C PRO A 42 3.21 0.57 -0.44
N GLY A 43 4.29 0.76 0.33
CA GLY A 43 5.15 1.94 0.25
C GLY A 43 5.92 2.06 -1.05
N ALA A 44 6.50 0.98 -1.55
CA ALA A 44 7.13 0.95 -2.88
C ALA A 44 6.09 1.16 -3.98
N TYR A 45 4.92 0.52 -3.87
CA TYR A 45 3.80 0.66 -4.81
C TYR A 45 3.29 2.10 -4.92
N ARG A 46 3.23 2.82 -3.80
CA ARG A 46 2.87 4.24 -3.78
C ARG A 46 3.97 5.12 -4.38
N GLN A 47 5.24 4.80 -4.13
CA GLN A 47 6.39 5.56 -4.66
C GLN A 47 6.58 5.38 -6.17
N THR A 48 6.33 4.19 -6.72
CA THR A 48 6.36 3.96 -8.18
C THR A 48 5.40 4.87 -8.95
N ASN A 49 4.28 5.29 -8.33
CA ASN A 49 3.35 6.25 -8.93
C ASN A 49 3.68 7.72 -8.59
N GLY A 50 4.66 7.97 -7.72
CA GLY A 50 4.93 9.28 -7.13
C GLY A 50 6.30 9.88 -7.42
N VAL A 51 7.34 9.10 -7.72
CA VAL A 51 8.67 9.66 -8.03
C VAL A 51 9.53 8.69 -8.85
N THR A 52 9.64 9.00 -10.13
CA THR A 52 10.90 8.93 -10.86
C THR A 52 11.82 10.02 -10.29
N HIS A 53 12.63 9.75 -9.27
CA HIS A 53 13.95 10.40 -9.03
C HIS A 53 14.67 9.89 -7.77
N GLN A 54 15.73 9.09 -7.96
CA GLN A 54 17.00 9.00 -7.20
C GLN A 54 17.77 7.81 -7.80
N ARG A 55 18.70 8.01 -8.75
CA ARG A 55 20.14 8.26 -8.56
C ARG A 55 20.83 7.25 -7.65
#